data_AF-A0A3M3S4L0-F1
#
_entry.id   AF-A0A3M3S4L0-F1
#
_cell.length_a   1.000
_cell.length_b   1.000
_cell.length_c   1.000
_cell.angle_alpha   90.00
_cell.angle_beta   90.00
_cell.angle_gamma   90.00
#
_symmetry.space_group_name_H-M   'P 1'
#
loop_
_entity.id
_entity.type
_entity.pdbx_description
1 polymer ?
#
loop_
_entity_poly.entity_id
_entity_poly.type
_entity_poly.pdbx_seq_one_letter_code
_entity_poly.pdbx_strand_id
1 'polypeptide(L)'
;MALTARWLRTGVVENGKPTPVKQGITKRVSPGFFDLIIIDEGHHAPADTWQRTLGYFAKAKKVFITGTPFRGDKQEVPGKLIHETPLSEVMRDRYVKWLRKETVNAHELYFTLADQPGVRLSKDEVLALKDKEWLTILPSSHCG
;
A
#
# COMPACT_ATOMS: atom_id res chain seq x y z
N MET A 1 -9.28 -7.50 25.20
CA MET A 1 -9.79 -6.62 24.14
C MET A 1 -8.87 -6.76 22.95
N ALA A 2 -9.16 -7.70 22.05
CA ALA A 2 -8.26 -8.07 20.95
C ALA A 2 -8.92 -7.66 19.63
N LEU A 3 -8.25 -6.80 18.87
CA LEU A 3 -8.63 -6.50 17.49
C LEU A 3 -7.71 -7.28 16.57
N THR A 4 -8.24 -8.37 16.03
CA THR A 4 -7.59 -9.20 15.02
C THR A 4 -7.59 -8.45 13.69
N ALA A 5 -6.42 -8.09 13.17
CA ALA A 5 -6.29 -7.56 11.80
C ALA A 5 -6.56 -8.69 10.78
N ARG A 6 -7.61 -8.55 9.96
CA ARG A 6 -7.91 -9.49 8.88
C ARG A 6 -7.81 -8.77 7.54
N TRP A 7 -6.74 -9.06 6.82
CA TRP A 7 -6.44 -8.56 5.47
C TRP A 7 -7.60 -8.83 4.49
N LEU A 8 -7.99 -7.81 3.71
CA LEU A 8 -8.82 -8.00 2.51
C LEU A 8 -7.92 -8.49 1.36
N ARG A 9 -7.81 -9.82 1.19
CA ARG A 9 -7.42 -10.38 -0.12
C ARG A 9 -8.57 -10.20 -1.10
N THR A 10 -8.29 -9.60 -2.25
CA THR A 10 -9.13 -9.67 -3.45
C THR A 10 -9.24 -11.13 -3.89
N GLY A 11 -10.45 -11.57 -4.21
CA GLY A 11 -10.81 -12.98 -4.30
C GLY A 11 -10.09 -13.75 -5.41
N VAL A 12 -9.64 -14.95 -5.04
CA VAL A 12 -9.31 -16.06 -5.94
C VAL A 12 -10.63 -16.76 -6.26
N VAL A 13 -10.86 -17.12 -7.53
CA VAL A 13 -11.98 -17.98 -7.94
C VAL A 13 -11.65 -19.41 -7.50
N GLU A 14 -12.41 -19.95 -6.55
CA GLU A 14 -12.28 -21.34 -6.13
C GLU A 14 -13.55 -22.09 -6.57
N ASN A 15 -13.41 -23.09 -7.44
CA ASN A 15 -14.47 -24.02 -7.86
C ASN A 15 -15.74 -23.38 -8.48
N GLY A 16 -15.58 -22.34 -9.31
CA GLY A 16 -16.66 -21.86 -10.20
C GLY A 16 -17.91 -21.29 -9.52
N LYS A 17 -17.88 -21.07 -8.19
CA LYS A 17 -18.96 -20.39 -7.46
C LYS A 17 -18.55 -18.94 -7.18
N PRO A 18 -19.39 -17.93 -7.49
CA PRO A 18 -19.11 -16.56 -7.09
C PRO A 18 -19.09 -16.47 -5.57
N THR A 19 -17.94 -16.09 -5.00
CA THR A 19 -17.79 -15.81 -3.57
C THR A 19 -18.75 -14.68 -3.18
N PRO A 20 -19.45 -14.74 -2.03
CA PRO A 20 -20.32 -13.65 -1.61
C PRO A 20 -19.51 -12.35 -1.58
N VAL A 21 -19.96 -11.34 -2.34
CA VAL A 21 -19.34 -10.02 -2.33
C VAL A 21 -19.28 -9.55 -0.89
N LYS A 22 -18.08 -9.39 -0.32
CA LYS A 22 -17.93 -8.88 1.05
C LYS A 22 -18.61 -7.53 1.12
N GLN A 23 -19.77 -7.48 1.77
CA GLN A 23 -20.53 -6.25 1.93
C GLN A 23 -19.69 -5.23 2.72
N GLY A 24 -19.56 -4.02 2.19
CA GLY A 24 -18.85 -2.91 2.83
C GLY A 24 -19.49 -2.49 4.16
N ILE A 25 -18.71 -1.87 5.04
CA ILE A 25 -19.13 -1.51 6.39
C ILE A 25 -20.34 -0.55 6.42
N THR A 26 -20.51 0.27 5.39
CA THR A 26 -21.64 1.20 5.22
C THR A 26 -23.00 0.51 5.10
N LYS A 27 -23.04 -0.81 4.82
CA LYS A 27 -24.28 -1.60 4.81
C LYS A 27 -24.60 -2.27 6.15
N ARG A 28 -23.67 -2.22 7.11
CA ARG A 28 -23.76 -2.97 8.38
C ARG A 28 -24.04 -2.07 9.58
N VAL A 29 -23.62 -0.81 9.51
CA VAL A 29 -23.76 0.16 10.60
C VAL A 29 -24.34 1.46 10.06
N SER A 30 -25.02 2.22 10.91
CA SER A 30 -25.62 3.50 10.54
C SER A 30 -24.56 4.59 10.32
N PRO A 31 -24.89 5.70 9.61
CA PRO A 31 -23.96 6.81 9.37
C PRO A 31 -23.40 7.47 10.64
N GLY A 32 -24.14 7.39 11.75
CA GLY A 32 -23.78 7.96 13.05
C GLY A 32 -23.18 6.96 14.03
N PHE A 33 -22.78 5.77 13.57
CA PHE A 33 -22.28 4.73 14.45
C PHE A 33 -20.91 5.03 15.06
N PHE A 34 -20.09 5.84 14.38
CA PHE A 34 -18.75 6.20 14.84
C PHE A 34 -18.65 7.68 15.20
N ASP A 35 -18.06 7.97 16.36
CA ASP A 35 -17.67 9.32 16.75
C ASP A 35 -16.26 9.70 16.24
N LEU A 36 -15.39 8.71 16.02
CA LEU A 36 -14.01 8.85 15.55
C LEU A 36 -13.65 7.72 14.58
N ILE A 37 -12.99 8.09 13.49
CA ILE A 37 -12.39 7.18 12.52
C ILE A 37 -10.89 7.51 12.43
N ILE A 38 -10.05 6.50 12.62
CA ILE A 38 -8.61 6.58 12.42
C ILE A 38 -8.28 5.83 11.13
N ILE A 39 -7.56 6.50 10.24
CA ILE A 39 -7.24 6.01 8.91
C ILE A 39 -5.72 5.84 8.83
N ASP A 40 -5.28 4.59 8.72
CA ASP A 40 -3.90 4.25 8.41
C ASP A 40 -3.63 4.39 6.90
N GLU A 41 -2.39 4.67 6.53
CA GLU A 41 -1.98 5.02 5.17
C GLU A 41 -2.88 6.07 4.51
N GLY A 42 -3.13 7.15 5.27
CA GLY A 42 -4.04 8.24 4.91
C GLY A 42 -3.75 8.90 3.57
N HIS A 43 -2.55 8.73 3.01
CA HIS A 43 -2.23 9.19 1.66
C HIS A 43 -3.08 8.52 0.57
N HIS A 44 -3.74 7.40 0.82
CA HIS A 44 -4.69 6.79 -0.11
C HIS A 44 -6.11 7.38 -0.04
N ALA A 45 -6.39 8.25 0.93
CA ALA A 45 -7.73 8.79 1.16
C ALA A 45 -8.38 9.57 0.01
N PRO A 46 -7.65 10.19 -0.94
CA PRO A 46 -8.29 10.81 -2.10
C PRO A 46 -8.98 9.84 -3.06
N ALA A 47 -8.74 8.52 -2.96
CA ALA A 47 -9.41 7.55 -3.82
C ALA A 47 -10.94 7.59 -3.68
N ASP A 48 -11.66 7.50 -4.79
CA ASP A 48 -13.14 7.62 -4.85
C ASP A 48 -13.86 6.67 -3.89
N THR A 49 -13.34 5.46 -3.70
CA THR A 49 -13.91 4.45 -2.81
C THR A 49 -13.81 4.86 -1.33
N TRP A 50 -12.73 5.53 -0.96
CA TRP A 50 -12.53 6.06 0.40
C TRP A 50 -13.39 7.29 0.62
N GLN A 51 -13.45 8.21 -0.35
CA GLN A 51 -14.31 9.39 -0.29
C GLN A 51 -15.77 9.03 -0.05
N ARG A 52 -16.30 8.01 -0.74
CA ARG A 52 -17.68 7.53 -0.50
C ARG A 52 -17.90 7.02 0.92
N THR A 53 -16.94 6.28 1.46
CA THR A 53 -17.04 5.70 2.82
C THR A 53 -16.89 6.79 3.88
N LEU A 54 -15.94 7.72 3.71
CA LEU A 54 -15.72 8.84 4.63
C LEU A 54 -16.90 9.82 4.61
N GLY A 55 -17.51 10.03 3.44
CA GLY A 55 -18.73 10.81 3.28
C GLY A 55 -19.95 10.18 3.94
N TYR A 56 -20.07 8.85 3.92
CA TYR A 56 -21.14 8.14 4.65
C TYR A 56 -21.06 8.42 6.16
N PHE A 57 -19.87 8.43 6.74
CA PHE A 57 -19.65 8.77 8.15
C PHE A 57 -19.35 10.26 8.35
N ALA A 58 -20.18 11.14 7.79
CA ALA A 58 -19.95 12.58 7.78
C ALA A 58 -19.78 13.19 9.19
N LYS A 59 -20.49 12.67 10.20
CA LYS A 59 -20.46 13.20 11.57
C LYS A 59 -19.23 12.79 12.40
N ALA A 60 -18.58 11.69 12.03
CA ALA A 60 -17.41 11.21 12.76
C ALA A 60 -16.24 12.20 12.62
N LYS A 61 -15.43 12.37 13.67
CA LYS A 61 -14.09 12.96 13.55
C LYS A 61 -13.21 12.01 12.74
N LYS A 62 -12.31 12.54 11.91
CA LYS A 62 -11.36 11.75 11.12
C LYS A 62 -9.93 12.13 11.45
N VAL A 63 -9.08 11.14 11.69
CA VAL A 63 -7.63 11.31 11.88
C VAL A 63 -6.91 10.45 10.85
N PHE A 64 -6.11 11.09 10.01
CA PHE A 64 -5.29 10.41 9.00
C PHE A 64 -3.87 10.26 9.54
N ILE A 65 -3.36 9.03 9.48
CA ILE A 65 -2.00 8.68 9.88
C ILE A 65 -1.29 8.18 8.61
N THR A 66 -0.10 8.68 8.33
CA THR A 66 0.71 8.16 7.23
C THR A 66 2.19 8.45 7.44
N GLY A 67 3.05 7.51 7.03
CA GLY A 67 4.51 7.71 6.97
C GLY A 67 4.99 8.41 5.69
N THR A 68 4.12 8.52 4.68
CA THR A 68 4.46 9.10 3.37
C THR A 68 3.37 10.06 2.93
N PRO A 69 3.40 11.34 3.37
CA PRO A 69 2.38 12.32 3.03
C PRO A 69 2.41 12.73 1.55
N PHE A 70 3.48 12.40 0.82
CA PHE A 70 3.67 12.77 -0.58
C PHE A 70 3.22 11.67 -1.54
N ARG A 71 2.23 12.00 -2.38
CA ARG A 71 1.90 11.22 -3.58
C ARG A 71 2.57 11.83 -4.81
N GLY A 72 2.96 10.98 -5.77
CA GLY A 72 3.52 11.42 -7.06
C GLY A 72 2.53 12.22 -7.94
N ASP A 73 1.24 12.23 -7.59
CA ASP A 73 0.17 12.93 -8.30
C ASP A 73 -0.19 14.31 -7.69
N LYS A 74 0.60 14.80 -6.71
CA LYS A 74 0.43 16.09 -6.00
C LYS A 74 -0.91 16.26 -5.26
N GLN A 75 -1.71 15.22 -5.09
CA GLN A 75 -2.92 15.33 -4.28
C GLN A 75 -2.57 15.35 -2.79
N GLU A 76 -3.07 16.35 -2.08
CA GLU A 76 -2.90 16.48 -0.64
C GLU A 76 -3.79 15.48 0.11
N VAL A 77 -3.31 15.03 1.28
CA VAL A 77 -4.11 14.23 2.20
C VAL A 77 -5.27 15.11 2.71
N PRO A 78 -6.53 14.63 2.69
CA PRO A 78 -7.66 15.43 3.15
C PRO A 78 -7.51 15.86 4.62
N GLY A 79 -7.80 17.13 4.90
CA GLY A 79 -7.85 17.67 6.26
C GLY A 79 -6.76 18.71 6.53
N LYS A 80 -6.52 18.96 7.82
CA LYS A 80 -5.49 19.90 8.29
C LYS A 80 -4.32 19.09 8.88
N LEU A 81 -3.10 19.39 8.48
CA LEU A 81 -1.90 18.86 9.14
C LEU A 81 -1.86 19.38 10.59
N ILE A 82 -1.96 18.46 11.55
CA ILE A 82 -1.93 18.79 12.99
C ILE A 82 -0.60 18.42 13.65
N HIS A 83 0.15 17.50 13.06
CA HIS A 83 1.44 17.04 13.56
C HIS A 83 2.23 16.40 12.43
N GLU A 84 3.53 16.64 12.41
CA GLU A 84 4.51 15.98 11.55
C GLU A 84 5.75 15.67 12.41
N THR A 85 6.31 14.48 12.24
CA THR A 85 7.59 14.11 12.85
C THR A 85 8.58 13.75 11.75
N PRO A 86 9.64 14.53 11.53
CA PRO A 86 10.65 14.21 10.54
C PRO A 86 11.35 12.89 10.85
N LEU A 87 11.64 12.08 9.82
CA LEU A 87 12.39 10.82 9.99
C LEU A 87 13.76 11.05 10.66
N SER A 88 14.40 12.19 10.39
CA SER A 88 15.68 12.59 11.00
C SER A 88 15.60 12.79 12.52
N GLU A 89 14.48 13.29 13.02
CA GLU A 89 14.24 13.50 14.45
C GLU A 89 14.08 12.16 15.17
N VAL A 90 13.22 11.27 14.66
CA VAL A 90 13.00 9.95 15.27
C VAL A 90 14.22 9.03 15.15
N MET A 91 15.09 9.23 14.15
CA MET A 91 16.39 8.57 14.08
C MET A 91 17.38 9.12 15.12
N ARG A 92 17.41 10.45 15.34
CA ARG A 92 18.24 11.07 16.38
C ARG A 92 17.85 10.59 17.78
N ASP A 93 16.55 10.50 18.04
CA ASP A 93 16.00 10.09 19.34
C ASP A 93 16.01 8.57 19.55
N ARG A 94 16.54 7.81 18.58
CA ARG A 94 16.69 6.35 18.61
C ARG A 94 15.36 5.58 18.69
N TYR A 95 14.25 6.19 18.23
CA TYR A 95 12.99 5.49 18.01
C TYR A 95 13.02 4.63 16.74
N VAL A 96 13.72 5.11 15.71
CA VAL A 96 13.92 4.42 14.45
C VAL A 96 15.40 4.07 14.28
N LYS A 97 15.69 2.88 13.77
CA LYS A 97 17.06 2.46 13.44
C LYS A 97 17.68 3.43 12.44
N TRP A 98 18.97 3.66 12.59
CA TRP A 98 19.69 4.50 11.65
C TRP A 98 19.77 3.81 10.27
N LEU A 99 19.30 4.50 9.24
CA LEU A 99 19.25 4.00 7.86
C LEU A 99 20.38 4.63 7.04
N ARG A 100 21.16 3.80 6.36
CA ARG A 100 22.08 4.24 5.29
C ARG A 100 21.49 3.85 3.94
N LYS A 101 21.43 4.81 3.03
CA LYS A 101 21.13 4.52 1.62
C LYS A 101 22.45 4.21 0.91
N GLU A 102 22.63 2.96 0.52
CA GLU A 102 23.67 2.57 -0.44
C GLU A 102 23.03 2.47 -1.82
N THR A 103 23.49 3.29 -2.75
CA THR A 103 23.02 3.23 -4.14
C THR A 103 23.88 2.22 -4.88
N VAL A 104 23.37 1.00 -5.05
CA VAL A 104 24.00 -0.01 -5.90
C VAL A 104 23.69 0.32 -7.36
N ASN A 105 24.68 0.81 -8.11
CA ASN A 105 24.57 0.99 -9.57
C ASN A 105 24.66 -0.39 -10.25
N ALA A 106 23.55 -1.13 -10.27
CA ALA A 106 23.42 -2.29 -11.13
C ALA A 106 23.39 -1.81 -12.59
N HIS A 107 24.44 -2.12 -13.36
CA HIS A 107 24.53 -1.74 -14.77
C HIS A 107 23.58 -2.57 -15.64
N GLU A 108 23.11 -3.72 -15.15
CA GLU A 108 22.17 -4.60 -15.85
C GLU A 108 21.12 -5.14 -14.87
N LEU A 109 19.85 -4.77 -15.10
CA LEU A 109 18.68 -5.35 -14.45
C LEU A 109 18.07 -6.39 -15.38
N TYR A 110 17.98 -7.63 -14.91
CA TYR A 110 17.28 -8.69 -15.61
C TYR A 110 16.21 -9.31 -14.72
N PHE A 111 15.19 -9.87 -15.36
CA PHE A 111 14.06 -10.52 -14.72
C PHE A 111 14.10 -12.01 -15.04
N THR A 112 13.65 -12.84 -14.13
CA THR A 112 13.50 -14.28 -14.35
C THR A 112 12.06 -14.65 -14.05
N LEU A 113 11.45 -15.48 -14.89
CA LEU A 113 10.18 -16.10 -14.57
C LEU A 113 10.44 -17.34 -13.72
N ALA A 114 9.51 -17.67 -12.82
CA ALA A 114 9.75 -18.79 -11.92
C ALA A 114 9.50 -20.17 -12.51
N ASP A 115 8.77 -20.24 -13.62
CA ASP A 115 8.70 -21.42 -14.47
C ASP A 115 10.03 -21.65 -15.20
N GLN A 116 10.85 -20.59 -15.39
CA GLN A 116 12.14 -20.63 -16.08
C GLN A 116 13.22 -19.78 -15.37
N PRO A 117 13.69 -20.21 -14.18
CA PRO A 117 14.59 -19.40 -13.33
C PRO A 117 15.98 -19.12 -13.95
N GLY A 118 16.34 -19.79 -15.05
CA GLY A 118 17.59 -19.59 -15.76
C GLY A 118 17.55 -18.57 -16.90
N VAL A 119 16.36 -18.08 -17.29
CA VAL A 119 16.20 -17.17 -18.42
C VAL A 119 16.23 -15.74 -17.92
N ARG A 120 17.23 -14.97 -18.37
CA ARG A 120 17.35 -13.53 -18.11
C ARG A 120 16.55 -12.77 -19.16
N LEU A 121 15.54 -12.05 -18.71
CA LEU A 121 14.70 -11.20 -19.54
C LEU A 121 15.01 -9.74 -19.27
N SER A 122 14.99 -8.93 -20.32
CA SER A 122 15.01 -7.47 -20.23
C SER A 122 13.63 -6.93 -19.81
N LYS A 123 13.59 -5.64 -19.45
CA LYS A 123 12.34 -4.95 -19.11
C LYS A 123 11.30 -5.01 -20.23
N ASP A 124 11.74 -4.86 -21.49
CA ASP A 124 10.84 -4.81 -22.64
C ASP A 124 10.23 -6.19 -22.95
N GLU A 125 11.02 -7.25 -22.80
CA GLU A 125 10.54 -8.63 -22.95
C GLU A 125 9.51 -9.01 -21.88
N VAL A 126 9.73 -8.58 -20.63
CA VAL A 126 8.76 -8.78 -19.54
C VAL A 126 7.47 -8.02 -19.79
N LEU A 127 7.54 -6.80 -20.30
CA LEU A 127 6.35 -5.99 -20.62
C LEU A 127 5.53 -6.57 -21.78
N ALA A 128 6.17 -7.32 -22.68
CA ALA A 128 5.50 -8.03 -23.76
C ALA A 128 4.76 -9.30 -23.27
N LEU A 129 5.23 -9.92 -22.18
CA LEU A 129 4.67 -11.13 -21.58
C LEU A 129 3.44 -10.87 -20.68
N LYS A 130 2.67 -9.81 -20.95
CA LYS A 130 1.42 -9.48 -20.26
C LYS A 130 0.45 -10.67 -20.33
N ASP A 131 0.52 -11.52 -19.31
CA ASP A 131 -0.57 -12.25 -18.66
C ASP A 131 0.00 -13.42 -17.86
N LYS A 132 0.59 -13.12 -16.69
CA LYS A 132 0.32 -13.80 -15.42
C LYS A 132 1.18 -13.22 -14.31
N GLU A 133 0.60 -13.31 -13.12
CA GLU A 133 1.00 -12.72 -11.87
C GLU A 133 2.48 -12.96 -11.52
N TRP A 134 2.98 -12.11 -10.61
CA TRP A 134 4.19 -12.27 -9.80
C TRP A 134 5.56 -12.24 -10.51
N LEU A 135 6.09 -11.02 -10.72
CA LEU A 135 7.51 -10.80 -11.04
C LEU A 135 8.33 -10.72 -9.75
N THR A 136 9.39 -11.54 -9.64
CA THR A 136 10.39 -11.43 -8.58
C THR A 136 11.63 -10.74 -9.15
N ILE A 137 12.02 -9.59 -8.59
CA ILE A 137 13.22 -8.85 -9.00
C ILE A 137 14.39 -9.36 -8.17
N LEU A 138 15.38 -9.97 -8.82
CA LEU A 138 16.65 -10.33 -8.18
C LEU A 138 17.73 -9.34 -8.64
N PRO A 139 18.27 -8.50 -7.74
CA PRO A 139 19.42 -7.68 -8.08
C PRO A 139 20.63 -8.59 -8.31
N SER A 140 21.34 -8.38 -9.42
CA SER A 140 22.61 -9.06 -9.66
C SER A 140 23.75 -8.25 -9.06
N SER A 141 24.31 -8.73 -7.95
CA SER A 141 25.58 -8.25 -7.42
C SER A 141 26.69 -9.13 -7.98
N HIS A 142 27.13 -8.87 -9.22
CA HIS A 142 28.45 -9.33 -9.65
C HIS A 142 29.49 -8.39 -9.05
N CYS A 143 30.01 -8.74 -7.86
CA CYS A 143 31.33 -8.30 -7.47
C CYS A 143 32.34 -9.22 -8.16
N GLY A 144 33.03 -8.66 -9.15
CA GLY A 144 34.29 -9.16 -9.70
C GLY A 144 35.31 -8.05 -9.63
#